data_AF-A0A5C5UH14-F1
#
_entry.id   AF-A0A5C5UH14-F1
#
_cell.length_a   1.000
_cell.length_b   1.000
_cell.length_c   1.000
_cell.angle_alpha   90.00
_cell.angle_beta   90.00
_cell.angle_gamma   90.00
#
_symmetry.space_group_name_H-M   'P 1'
#
loop_
_entity.id
_entity.type
_entity.pdbx_description
1 polymer ?
#
loop_
_entity_poly.entity_id
_entity_poly.type
_entity_poly.pdbx_seq_one_letter_code
_entity_poly.pdbx_strand_id
1 'polypeptide(L)'
;MITWSYVAWGGSIDQWLTNTGFPVYEVKIKGWNDNQDYSDLEDLLIIRVVHTYFSVDAKIIYLHPDAKCNLKVRKLAKETRKYLLDAIQVDG
;
A
#
# COMPACT_ATOMS: atom_id res chain seq x y z
N MET A 1 15.53 10.86 -13.30
CA MET A 1 14.60 9.78 -12.96
C MET A 1 14.97 9.33 -11.56
N ILE A 2 14.08 9.51 -10.58
CA ILE A 2 14.35 9.16 -9.19
C ILE A 2 14.36 7.63 -9.05
N THR A 3 15.44 7.08 -8.51
CA THR A 3 15.58 5.64 -8.31
C THR A 3 15.33 5.31 -6.85
N TRP A 4 14.19 4.67 -6.57
CA TRP A 4 13.86 4.13 -5.25
C TRP A 4 14.68 2.87 -5.00
N SER A 5 15.72 2.99 -4.17
CA SER A 5 16.70 1.93 -3.92
C SER A 5 16.18 0.92 -2.90
N TYR A 6 15.41 1.38 -1.91
CA TYR A 6 14.74 0.56 -0.91
C TYR A 6 13.22 0.78 -0.97
N VAL A 7 12.46 -0.32 -0.93
CA VAL A 7 10.99 -0.29 -0.89
C VAL A 7 10.55 -1.38 0.08
N ALA A 8 9.82 -1.00 1.13
CA ALA A 8 9.38 -1.94 2.14
C ALA A 8 7.95 -1.66 2.61
N TRP A 9 7.37 -2.69 3.21
CA TRP A 9 6.12 -2.57 3.91
C TRP A 9 6.31 -1.69 5.14
N GLY A 10 5.40 -0.73 5.36
CA GLY A 10 5.41 0.14 6.53
C GLY A 10 5.20 -0.59 7.87
N GLY A 11 4.97 -1.90 7.83
CA GLY A 11 4.92 -2.78 9.01
C GLY A 11 3.60 -2.77 9.78
N SER A 12 2.73 -1.77 9.56
CA SER A 12 1.39 -1.71 10.15
C SER A 12 0.30 -1.86 9.09
N ILE A 13 -0.74 -2.63 9.45
CA ILE A 13 -2.03 -2.59 8.78
C ILE A 13 -2.91 -1.67 9.62
N ASP A 14 -3.22 -0.50 9.08
CA ASP A 14 -4.13 0.44 9.71
C ASP A 14 -5.57 -0.03 9.44
N GLN A 15 -6.42 -0.01 10.47
CA GLN A 15 -7.79 -0.51 10.40
C GLN A 15 -8.77 0.56 10.90
N TRP A 16 -9.85 0.79 10.15
CA TRP A 16 -10.94 1.67 10.57
C TRP A 16 -12.24 1.33 9.85
N LEU A 17 -13.32 2.00 10.22
CA LEU A 17 -14.62 1.86 9.56
C LEU A 17 -14.89 3.05 8.64
N THR A 18 -15.49 2.80 7.47
CA THR A 18 -16.09 3.86 6.67
C THR A 18 -17.23 4.53 7.44
N ASN A 19 -17.69 5.69 6.98
CA ASN A 19 -18.88 6.36 7.53
C ASN A 19 -20.15 5.49 7.46
N THR A 20 -20.16 4.46 6.61
CA THR A 20 -21.25 3.49 6.47
C THR A 20 -21.03 2.22 7.28
N GLY A 21 -19.98 2.15 8.10
CA GLY A 21 -19.69 1.02 8.98
C GLY A 21 -18.90 -0.13 8.34
N PHE A 22 -18.34 0.05 7.14
CA PHE A 22 -17.57 -1.01 6.48
C PHE A 22 -16.12 -1.03 6.93
N PRO A 23 -15.54 -2.21 7.24
CA PRO A 23 -14.13 -2.30 7.58
C PRO A 23 -13.24 -1.94 6.40
N VAL A 24 -12.24 -1.13 6.71
CA VAL A 24 -11.18 -0.67 5.83
C VAL A 24 -9.86 -1.14 6.41
N TYR A 25 -9.05 -1.75 5.55
CA TYR A 25 -7.68 -2.16 5.83
C TYR A 25 -6.76 -1.36 4.92
N GLU A 26 -5.79 -0.66 5.49
CA GLU A 26 -4.84 0.14 4.72
C GLU A 26 -3.41 -0.23 5.07
N VAL A 27 -2.58 -0.29 4.03
CA VAL A 27 -1.14 -0.45 4.19
C VAL A 27 -0.40 0.53 3.32
N LYS A 28 0.64 1.12 3.92
CA LYS A 28 1.56 2.03 3.27
C LYS A 28 2.81 1.29 2.84
N ILE A 29 3.18 1.46 1.58
CA ILE A 29 4.49 1.04 1.08
C ILE A 29 5.38 2.27 1.13
N LYS A 30 6.50 2.13 1.83
CA LYS A 30 7.47 3.20 2.00
C LYS A 30 8.74 2.93 1.22
N GLY A 31 9.49 3.97 0.90
CA GLY A 31 10.77 3.80 0.24
C GLY A 31 11.73 4.94 0.48
N TRP A 32 12.98 4.69 0.11
CA TRP A 32 14.07 5.65 0.20
C TRP A 32 14.65 5.91 -1.18
N ASN A 33 14.88 7.18 -1.47
CA ASN A 33 15.49 7.66 -2.70
C ASN A 33 16.99 7.93 -2.44
N ASP A 34 17.85 7.54 -3.37
CA ASP A 34 19.32 7.71 -3.26
C ASP A 34 19.81 9.18 -3.38
N ASN A 35 18.90 10.16 -3.44
CA ASN A 35 19.25 11.57 -3.46
C ASN A 35 19.60 12.10 -2.05
N GLN A 36 20.78 11.72 -1.57
CA GLN A 36 21.68 12.45 -0.66
C GLN A 36 21.17 13.12 0.64
N ASP A 37 19.93 12.88 1.09
CA ASP A 37 19.54 13.10 2.49
C ASP A 37 18.95 11.81 3.07
N TYR A 38 19.60 11.33 4.13
CA TYR A 38 19.38 10.02 4.76
C TYR A 38 18.15 9.96 5.68
N SER A 39 17.32 11.01 5.72
CA SER A 39 16.35 11.19 6.81
C SER A 39 14.94 10.69 6.55
N ASP A 40 14.43 10.66 5.32
CA ASP A 40 12.98 10.54 5.15
C ASP A 40 12.57 9.29 4.38
N LEU A 41 12.13 8.31 5.16
CA LEU A 41 11.37 7.17 4.67
C LEU A 41 10.00 7.69 4.19
N GLU A 42 9.84 7.85 2.88
CA GLU A 42 8.64 8.45 2.29
C GLU A 42 7.57 7.41 1.99
N ASP A 43 6.30 7.76 2.18
CA ASP A 43 5.16 6.95 1.77
C ASP A 43 5.01 7.02 0.24
N LEU A 44 5.30 5.91 -0.48
CA LEU A 44 5.28 5.88 -1.94
C LEU A 44 3.89 5.65 -2.51
N LEU A 45 3.16 4.73 -1.87
CA LEU A 45 1.80 4.38 -2.24
C LEU A 45 1.07 3.77 -1.05
N ILE A 46 -0.25 3.81 -1.17
CA ILE A 46 -1.19 3.27 -0.21
C ILE A 46 -1.99 2.17 -0.89
N ILE A 47 -2.16 1.05 -0.21
CA ILE A 47 -3.04 -0.03 -0.63
C ILE A 47 -4.18 -0.07 0.37
N ARG A 48 -5.38 0.21 -0.12
CA ARG A 48 -6.59 0.23 0.67
C ARG A 48 -7.51 -0.89 0.21
N VAL A 49 -8.01 -1.67 1.15
CA VAL A 49 -9.02 -2.69 0.93
C VAL A 49 -10.25 -2.36 1.76
N VAL A 50 -11.41 -2.34 1.13
CA VAL A 50 -12.70 -2.12 1.78
C VAL A 50 -13.53 -3.38 1.59
N HIS A 51 -14.01 -3.95 2.69
CA HIS A 51 -14.92 -5.10 2.64
C HIS A 51 -16.35 -4.61 2.87
N THR A 52 -17.16 -4.69 1.82
CA THR A 52 -18.59 -4.36 1.86
C THR A 52 -19.43 -5.64 1.88
N TYR A 53 -20.74 -5.53 2.07
CA TYR A 53 -21.64 -6.69 2.04
C TYR A 53 -21.65 -7.45 0.70
N PHE A 54 -21.24 -6.82 -0.40
CA PHE A 54 -21.36 -7.38 -1.75
C PHE A 54 -20.01 -7.62 -2.43
N SER A 55 -18.95 -6.95 -1.99
CA SER A 55 -17.64 -6.99 -2.65
C SER A 55 -16.50 -6.65 -1.70
N VAL A 56 -15.32 -7.16 -2.03
CA VAL A 56 -14.04 -6.71 -1.49
C VAL A 56 -13.37 -5.83 -2.54
N ASP A 57 -13.26 -4.54 -2.27
CA ASP A 57 -12.66 -3.56 -3.18
C ASP A 57 -11.25 -3.20 -2.72
N ALA A 58 -10.26 -3.51 -3.56
CA ALA A 58 -8.86 -3.17 -3.32
C ALA A 58 -8.36 -2.10 -4.30
N LYS A 59 -7.86 -0.98 -3.77
CA LYS A 59 -7.34 0.16 -4.52
C LYS A 59 -5.89 0.44 -4.17
N ILE A 60 -5.09 0.71 -5.20
CA ILE A 60 -3.71 1.18 -5.07
C ILE A 60 -3.69 2.67 -5.39
N ILE A 61 -3.24 3.48 -4.44
CA ILE A 61 -3.16 4.94 -4.52
C ILE A 61 -1.69 5.32 -4.52
N TYR A 62 -1.18 5.80 -5.64
CA TYR A 62 0.22 6.25 -5.74
C TYR A 62 0.32 7.68 -5.21
N LEU A 63 1.19 7.89 -4.22
CA LEU A 63 1.46 9.22 -3.66
C LEU A 63 2.54 9.95 -4.44
N HIS A 64 3.49 9.20 -5.02
CA HIS A 64 4.52 9.73 -5.90
C HIS A 64 4.32 9.26 -7.35
N PRO A 65 4.42 10.15 -8.36
CA PRO A 65 4.33 9.75 -9.77
C PRO A 65 5.44 8.77 -10.17
N ASP A 66 6.64 8.91 -9.58
CA ASP A 66 7.78 8.03 -9.85
C ASP A 66 7.56 6.59 -9.33
N ALA A 67 6.77 6.42 -8.26
CA ALA A 67 6.39 5.12 -7.74
C ALA A 67 5.57 4.30 -8.76
N LYS A 68 4.80 4.98 -9.63
CA LYS A 68 4.03 4.35 -10.71
C LYS A 68 4.91 3.80 -11.82
N CYS A 69 6.10 4.38 -12.02
CA CYS A 69 7.05 3.97 -13.05
C CYS A 69 8.09 2.96 -12.54
N ASN A 70 8.25 2.83 -11.22
CA ASN A 70 9.22 1.92 -10.62
C ASN A 70 8.73 0.46 -10.57
N LEU A 71 9.46 -0.45 -11.22
CA LEU A 71 9.12 -1.88 -11.29
C LEU A 71 9.10 -2.57 -9.92
N LYS A 72 10.02 -2.24 -9.02
CA LYS A 72 10.08 -2.84 -7.67
C LYS A 72 8.84 -2.47 -6.86
N VAL A 73 8.48 -1.18 -6.89
CA VAL A 73 7.29 -0.66 -6.19
C VAL A 73 6.03 -1.30 -6.72
N ARG A 74 5.86 -1.41 -8.04
CA ARG A 74 4.69 -2.06 -8.65
C ARG A 74 4.59 -3.54 -8.31
N LYS A 75 5.72 -4.26 -8.26
CA LYS A 75 5.74 -5.68 -7.90
C LYS A 75 5.31 -5.87 -6.45
N LEU A 76 5.92 -5.13 -5.53
CA LEU A 76 5.56 -5.18 -4.12
C LEU A 76 4.10 -4.77 -3.89
N ALA A 77 3.60 -3.76 -4.61
CA ALA A 77 2.21 -3.34 -4.50
C ALA A 77 1.21 -4.43 -4.90
N LYS A 78 1.53 -5.21 -5.93
CA LYS A 78 0.69 -6.35 -6.34
C LYS A 78 0.73 -7.48 -5.31
N GLU A 79 1.90 -7.79 -4.78
CA GLU A 79 2.09 -8.83 -3.75
C GLU A 79 1.35 -8.47 -2.46
N THR A 80 1.52 -7.24 -1.96
CA THR A 80 0.79 -6.72 -0.81
C THR A 80 -0.72 -6.72 -1.02
N ARG A 81 -1.19 -6.26 -2.19
CA ARG A 81 -2.62 -6.27 -2.50
C ARG A 81 -3.19 -7.68 -2.43
N LYS A 82 -2.48 -8.67 -2.99
CA LYS A 82 -2.90 -10.07 -2.93
C LYS A 82 -2.93 -10.57 -1.49
N TYR A 83 -1.88 -10.30 -0.71
CA TYR A 83 -1.81 -10.68 0.70
C TYR A 83 -2.99 -10.12 1.51
N LEU A 84 -3.33 -8.84 1.33
CA LEU A 84 -4.47 -8.23 2.06
C LEU A 84 -5.81 -8.84 1.66
N LEU A 85 -6.00 -9.13 0.37
CA LEU A 85 -7.23 -9.79 -0.10
C LEU A 85 -7.35 -11.20 0.47
N ASP A 86 -6.26 -11.97 0.45
CA ASP A 86 -6.22 -13.34 0.98
C ASP A 86 -6.47 -13.33 2.50
N ALA A 87 -5.86 -12.40 3.25
CA ALA A 87 -6.05 -12.29 4.70
C ALA A 87 -7.51 -11.98 5.08
N ILE A 88 -8.17 -11.07 4.36
CA ILE A 88 -9.57 -10.70 4.62
C ILE A 88 -10.54 -11.84 4.28
N GLN A 89 -10.21 -12.71 3.31
CA GLN A 89 -11.05 -13.86 2.96
C GLN A 89 -10.92 -15.03 3.94
N VAL A 90 -9.82 -15.14 4.69
CA VAL A 90 -9.60 -16.21 5.67
C VAL A 90 -10.31 -15.93 7.00
N ASP A 91 -10.53 -14.65 7.33
CA ASP A 91 -11.21 -14.22 8.57
C ASP A 91 -12.73 -13.96 8.37
N GLY A 92 -13.30 -14.35 7.22
CA GLY A 92 -14.71 -14.17 6.86
C GLY A 92 -15.59 -15.41 7.08
#